data_AF-A0A956L2K0-F1
#
_entry.id   AF-A0A956L2K0-F1
#
_cell.length_a   1.000
_cell.length_b   1.000
_cell.length_c   1.000
_cell.angle_alpha   90.00
_cell.angle_beta   90.00
_cell.angle_gamma   90.00
#
_symmetry.space_group_name_H-M   'P 1'
#
loop_
_entity.id
_entity.type
_entity.pdbx_description
1 polymer ?
#
loop_
_entity_poly.entity_id
_entity_poly.type
_entity_poly.pdbx_seq_one_letter_code
_entity_poly.pdbx_strand_id
1 'polypeptide(L)'
;MTSVHRLLAAVRRRRRLADATWGLARVALPAGLWLAAAALLAIRRLGAPPELLWVTALPVPLTLAWAALRRHPWRATARAIDAHYGLDDALGNALELSASPPHEDDPRTAQIVALMQEQARARASTLDPRPVVPLSVPAPRLSDGLAAAAAVGAMFVPPPDPPVVFSDPDPIVIEIDRGLRHEKLDLALAEPLRENLRDLASAHQDTPAELAEAILDVLDALERGDIDRATALERLEELETLLADAEERWEAELEEDPAMLAEAMRDLAGALEQQELTEEAARALDRGDGEEAEQALD
;
A
#
# COMPACT_ATOMS: atom_id res chain seq x y z
N MET A 1 -41.48 -30.47 13.94
CA MET A 1 -40.07 -30.90 14.17
C MET A 1 -40.03 -31.86 15.35
N THR A 2 -39.60 -33.11 15.14
CA THR A 2 -39.54 -34.15 16.19
C THR A 2 -38.44 -33.86 17.23
N SER A 3 -38.58 -34.40 18.46
CA SER A 3 -37.60 -34.23 19.55
C SER A 3 -36.18 -34.63 19.14
N VAL A 4 -36.05 -35.70 18.35
CA VAL A 4 -34.80 -36.19 17.77
C VAL A 4 -34.10 -35.11 16.91
N HIS A 5 -34.83 -34.44 16.01
CA HIS A 5 -34.25 -33.36 15.19
C HIS A 5 -33.81 -32.17 16.03
N ARG A 6 -34.52 -31.83 17.11
CA ARG A 6 -34.13 -30.74 18.02
C ARG A 6 -32.83 -31.07 18.76
N LEU A 7 -32.71 -32.29 19.29
CA LEU A 7 -31.50 -32.76 19.95
C LEU A 7 -30.30 -32.72 19.00
N LEU A 8 -30.45 -33.31 17.81
CA LEU A 8 -29.39 -33.34 16.82
C LEU A 8 -29.00 -31.93 16.34
N ALA A 9 -29.96 -31.02 16.19
CA ALA A 9 -29.69 -29.63 15.82
C ALA A 9 -28.93 -28.90 16.93
N ALA A 10 -29.24 -29.18 18.20
CA ALA A 10 -28.50 -28.64 19.35
C ALA A 10 -27.05 -29.15 19.35
N VAL A 11 -26.82 -30.46 19.18
CA VAL A 11 -25.48 -31.06 19.12
C VAL A 11 -24.69 -30.52 17.92
N ARG A 12 -25.31 -30.39 16.74
CA ARG A 12 -24.67 -29.84 15.55
C ARG A 12 -24.27 -28.37 15.72
N ARG A 13 -25.12 -27.54 16.33
CA ARG A 13 -24.76 -26.15 16.67
C ARG A 13 -23.58 -26.12 17.63
N ARG A 14 -23.56 -26.99 18.63
CA ARG A 14 -22.46 -27.07 19.60
C ARG A 14 -21.16 -27.57 18.97
N ARG A 15 -21.22 -28.50 18.01
CA ARG A 15 -20.08 -28.94 17.22
C ARG A 15 -19.49 -27.85 16.35
N ARG A 16 -20.34 -27.02 15.73
CA ARG A 16 -19.88 -25.83 15.00
C ARG A 16 -19.19 -24.82 15.91
N LEU A 17 -19.72 -24.61 17.11
CA LEU A 17 -19.06 -23.76 18.11
C LEU A 17 -17.72 -24.35 18.55
N ALA A 18 -17.65 -25.66 18.79
CA ALA A 18 -16.40 -26.33 19.13
C ALA A 18 -15.35 -26.17 18.01
N ASP A 19 -15.75 -26.42 16.76
CA ASP A 19 -14.88 -26.26 15.59
C ASP A 19 -14.44 -24.80 15.40
N ALA A 20 -15.33 -23.84 15.64
CA ALA A 20 -15.00 -22.40 15.61
C ALA A 20 -14.00 -22.04 16.72
N THR A 21 -14.23 -22.46 17.97
CA THR A 21 -13.31 -22.20 19.08
C THR A 21 -11.94 -22.83 18.83
N TRP A 22 -11.91 -24.04 18.28
CA TRP A 22 -10.68 -24.72 17.93
C TRP A 22 -9.95 -23.99 16.79
N GLY A 23 -10.66 -23.63 15.72
CA GLY A 23 -10.09 -22.92 14.58
C GLY A 23 -9.57 -21.53 14.94
N LEU A 24 -10.32 -20.79 15.78
CA LEU A 24 -9.88 -19.49 16.28
C LEU A 24 -8.60 -19.61 17.10
N ALA A 25 -8.56 -20.55 18.04
CA ALA A 25 -7.41 -20.72 18.92
C ALA A 25 -6.18 -21.29 18.20
N ARG A 26 -6.35 -22.24 17.26
CA ARG A 26 -5.24 -22.97 16.63
C ARG A 26 -4.81 -22.45 15.28
N VAL A 27 -5.62 -21.65 14.61
CA VAL A 27 -5.34 -21.15 13.26
C VAL A 27 -5.41 -19.64 13.23
N ALA A 28 -6.55 -19.04 13.60
CA ALA A 28 -6.76 -17.61 13.41
C ALA A 28 -5.80 -16.77 14.26
N LEU A 29 -5.64 -17.11 15.54
CA LEU A 29 -4.79 -16.38 16.47
C LEU A 29 -3.30 -16.42 16.06
N PRO A 30 -2.66 -17.58 15.85
CA PRO A 30 -1.25 -17.60 15.44
C PRO A 30 -1.03 -16.98 14.05
N ALA A 31 -1.92 -17.23 13.08
CA ALA A 31 -1.81 -16.62 11.76
C ALA A 31 -1.95 -15.10 11.82
N GLY A 32 -2.91 -14.59 12.60
CA GLY A 32 -3.11 -13.16 12.81
C GLY A 32 -1.89 -12.50 13.47
N LEU A 33 -1.28 -13.15 14.46
CA LEU A 33 -0.05 -12.65 15.10
C LEU A 33 1.14 -12.60 14.14
N TRP A 34 1.32 -13.61 13.31
CA TRP A 34 2.37 -13.60 12.28
C TRP A 34 2.15 -12.52 11.23
N LEU A 35 0.91 -12.38 10.76
CA LEU A 35 0.55 -11.31 9.83
C LEU A 35 0.74 -9.93 10.47
N ALA A 36 0.44 -9.78 11.77
CA ALA A 36 0.66 -8.53 12.49
C ALA A 36 2.14 -8.20 12.62
N ALA A 37 2.98 -9.18 12.95
CA ALA A 37 4.43 -8.99 12.99
C ALA A 37 4.98 -8.56 11.63
N ALA A 38 4.56 -9.25 10.56
CA ALA A 38 4.96 -8.91 9.19
C ALA A 38 4.46 -7.53 8.75
N ALA A 39 3.21 -7.20 9.05
CA ALA A 39 2.60 -5.90 8.73
C ALA A 39 3.31 -4.75 9.45
N LEU A 40 3.57 -4.91 10.74
CA LEU A 40 4.33 -3.94 11.53
C LEU A 40 5.75 -3.76 10.97
N LEU A 41 6.40 -4.85 10.59
CA LEU A 41 7.74 -4.78 9.99
C LEU A 41 7.71 -4.06 8.63
N ALA A 42 6.70 -4.33 7.79
CA ALA A 42 6.52 -3.65 6.51
C ALA A 42 6.23 -2.15 6.67
N ILE A 43 5.35 -1.77 7.60
CA ILE A 43 5.05 -0.36 7.89
C ILE A 43 6.31 0.34 8.38
N ARG A 44 7.07 -0.31 9.27
CA ARG A 44 8.24 0.32 9.91
C ARG A 44 9.52 0.31 9.09
N ARG A 45 9.70 -0.64 8.16
CA ARG A 45 10.91 -0.74 7.31
C ARG A 45 10.71 -0.34 5.86
N LEU A 46 9.51 -0.48 5.33
CA LEU A 46 9.22 -0.28 3.91
C LEU A 46 8.29 0.92 3.68
N GLY A 47 7.90 1.66 4.72
CA GLY A 47 6.93 2.75 4.61
C GLY A 47 5.56 2.28 4.14
N ALA A 48 5.22 1.01 4.36
CA ALA A 48 3.94 0.45 3.93
C ALA A 48 2.77 1.17 4.61
N PRO A 49 1.62 1.27 3.93
CA PRO A 49 0.50 2.05 4.43
C PRO A 49 -0.20 1.31 5.61
N PRO A 50 -0.70 2.03 6.62
CA PRO A 50 -1.20 1.44 7.86
C PRO A 50 -2.44 0.54 7.66
N GLU A 51 -3.14 0.69 6.54
CA GLU A 51 -4.28 -0.15 6.14
C GLU A 51 -3.88 -1.63 6.01
N LEU A 52 -2.59 -1.93 5.83
CA LEU A 52 -2.09 -3.31 5.78
C LEU A 52 -2.36 -4.09 7.09
N LEU A 53 -2.57 -3.39 8.21
CA LEU A 53 -3.00 -4.01 9.47
C LEU A 53 -4.38 -4.68 9.36
N TRP A 54 -5.26 -4.26 8.45
CA TRP A 54 -6.56 -4.92 8.26
C TRP A 54 -6.43 -6.37 7.80
N VAL A 55 -5.33 -6.73 7.13
CA VAL A 55 -5.04 -8.11 6.72
C VAL A 55 -4.91 -9.04 7.92
N THR A 56 -4.49 -8.53 9.08
CA THR A 56 -4.36 -9.32 10.32
C THR A 56 -5.70 -9.82 10.85
N ALA A 57 -6.82 -9.16 10.48
CA ALA A 57 -8.16 -9.56 10.86
C ALA A 57 -8.70 -10.69 9.97
N LEU A 58 -8.16 -10.90 8.76
CA LEU A 58 -8.65 -11.86 7.75
C LEU A 58 -8.73 -13.33 8.23
N PRO A 59 -7.82 -13.86 9.07
CA PRO A 59 -7.90 -15.24 9.54
C PRO A 59 -9.16 -15.53 10.39
N VAL A 60 -9.73 -14.52 11.06
CA VAL A 60 -10.92 -14.67 11.91
C VAL A 60 -12.18 -14.99 11.10
N PRO A 61 -12.63 -14.17 10.12
CA PRO A 61 -13.80 -14.50 9.31
C PRO A 61 -13.58 -15.76 8.47
N LEU A 62 -12.34 -16.04 8.02
CA LEU A 62 -12.03 -17.25 7.26
C LEU A 62 -12.28 -18.53 8.08
N THR A 63 -11.79 -18.55 9.33
CA THR A 63 -11.98 -19.71 10.23
C THR A 63 -13.43 -19.86 10.68
N LEU A 64 -14.14 -18.76 10.91
CA LEU A 64 -15.58 -18.77 11.20
C LEU A 64 -16.39 -19.28 10.01
N ALA A 65 -16.09 -18.82 8.79
CA ALA A 65 -16.73 -19.28 7.57
C ALA A 65 -16.49 -20.78 7.37
N TRP A 66 -15.24 -21.24 7.55
CA TRP A 66 -14.90 -22.66 7.51
C TRP A 66 -15.72 -23.47 8.51
N ALA A 67 -15.80 -23.04 9.77
CA ALA A 67 -16.57 -23.73 10.81
C ALA A 67 -18.08 -23.73 10.52
N ALA A 68 -18.61 -22.67 9.91
CA ALA A 68 -20.02 -22.56 9.54
C ALA A 68 -20.39 -23.46 8.33
N LEU A 69 -19.51 -23.50 7.33
CA LEU A 69 -19.68 -24.25 6.07
C LEU A 69 -19.35 -25.74 6.21
N ARG A 70 -18.64 -26.14 7.26
CA ARG A 70 -18.29 -27.54 7.49
C ARG A 70 -19.55 -28.41 7.55
N ARG A 71 -19.56 -29.44 6.71
CA ARG A 71 -20.67 -30.39 6.63
C ARG A 71 -20.63 -31.33 7.83
N HIS A 72 -21.75 -31.38 8.56
CA HIS A 72 -21.96 -32.33 9.65
C HIS A 72 -23.17 -33.20 9.31
N PRO A 73 -22.96 -34.43 8.81
CA PRO A 73 -24.06 -35.31 8.46
C PRO A 73 -24.84 -35.72 9.71
N TRP A 74 -26.17 -35.74 9.59
CA TRP A 74 -27.09 -36.07 10.68
C TRP A 74 -26.81 -37.45 11.27
N ARG A 75 -26.50 -38.44 10.41
CA ARG A 75 -26.17 -39.81 10.83
C ARG A 75 -24.92 -39.90 11.70
N ALA A 76 -23.86 -39.17 11.36
CA ALA A 76 -22.64 -39.14 12.19
C ALA A 76 -22.89 -38.46 13.54
N THR A 77 -23.80 -37.48 13.57
CA THR A 77 -24.17 -36.81 14.82
C THR A 77 -25.00 -37.73 15.71
N ALA A 78 -25.94 -38.49 15.15
CA ALA A 78 -26.72 -39.49 15.87
C ALA A 78 -25.83 -40.59 16.44
N ARG A 79 -24.92 -41.17 15.64
CA ARG A 79 -23.94 -42.15 16.11
C ARG A 79 -23.05 -41.66 17.24
N ALA A 80 -22.65 -40.38 17.20
CA ALA A 80 -21.86 -39.80 18.29
C ALA A 80 -22.65 -39.70 19.60
N ILE A 81 -23.95 -39.38 19.52
CA ILE A 81 -24.85 -39.37 20.69
C ILE A 81 -25.06 -40.80 21.18
N ASP A 82 -25.35 -41.74 20.28
CA ASP A 82 -25.59 -43.13 20.62
C ASP A 82 -24.36 -43.79 21.26
N ALA A 83 -23.15 -43.49 20.76
CA ALA A 83 -21.90 -43.98 21.33
C ALA A 83 -21.60 -43.37 22.71
N HIS A 84 -21.94 -42.09 22.92
CA HIS A 84 -21.71 -41.41 24.20
C HIS A 84 -22.65 -41.92 25.30
N TYR A 85 -23.91 -42.21 24.94
CA TYR A 85 -24.95 -42.64 25.89
C TYR A 85 -25.21 -44.15 25.89
N GLY A 86 -24.49 -44.94 25.09
CA GLY A 86 -24.65 -46.39 25.00
C GLY A 86 -26.02 -46.83 24.47
N LEU A 87 -26.52 -46.18 23.41
CA LEU A 87 -27.87 -46.40 22.88
C LEU A 87 -27.94 -47.37 21.69
N ASP A 88 -26.84 -48.07 21.38
CA ASP A 88 -26.77 -49.12 20.34
C ASP A 88 -27.34 -48.70 18.96
N ASP A 89 -26.97 -47.50 18.49
CA ASP A 89 -27.41 -46.90 17.20
C ASP A 89 -28.94 -46.67 17.09
N ALA A 90 -29.66 -46.60 18.22
CA ALA A 90 -31.11 -46.40 18.22
C ALA A 90 -31.55 -45.08 17.56
N LEU A 91 -30.81 -43.98 17.75
CA LEU A 91 -31.13 -42.71 17.10
C LEU A 91 -30.73 -42.72 15.62
N GLY A 92 -29.60 -43.35 15.28
CA GLY A 92 -29.16 -43.54 13.90
C GLY A 92 -30.16 -44.35 13.07
N ASN A 93 -30.61 -45.49 13.59
CA ASN A 93 -31.60 -46.36 12.96
C ASN A 93 -32.96 -45.66 12.82
N ALA A 94 -33.41 -44.94 13.84
CA ALA A 94 -34.66 -44.19 13.77
C ALA A 94 -34.62 -43.08 12.70
N LEU A 95 -33.46 -42.43 12.48
CA LEU A 95 -33.28 -41.47 11.39
C LEU A 95 -33.32 -42.14 10.02
N GLU A 96 -32.61 -43.26 9.85
CA GLU A 96 -32.56 -43.98 8.57
C GLU A 96 -33.94 -44.50 8.16
N LEU A 97 -34.68 -45.09 9.10
CA LEU A 97 -36.05 -45.55 8.90
C LEU A 97 -37.05 -44.39 8.68
N SER A 98 -36.73 -43.18 9.14
CA SER A 98 -37.56 -41.99 8.84
C SER A 98 -37.27 -41.39 7.46
N ALA A 99 -36.06 -41.59 6.94
CA ALA A 99 -35.66 -41.12 5.61
C ALA A 99 -36.12 -42.10 4.52
N SER A 100 -36.14 -43.40 4.83
CA SER A 100 -36.60 -44.48 3.96
C SER A 100 -37.74 -45.23 4.65
N PRO A 101 -38.99 -44.72 4.59
CA PRO A 101 -40.13 -45.42 5.18
C PRO A 101 -40.35 -46.78 4.49
N PRO A 102 -40.82 -47.81 5.23
CA PRO A 102 -41.13 -49.10 4.65
C PRO A 102 -42.24 -49.00 3.59
N HIS A 103 -42.21 -49.89 2.61
CA HIS A 103 -43.26 -49.98 1.59
C HIS A 103 -44.64 -50.23 2.22
N GLU A 104 -45.68 -49.60 1.65
CA GLU A 104 -47.06 -49.64 2.15
C GLU A 104 -47.66 -51.05 2.27
N ASP A 105 -47.09 -52.03 1.56
CA ASP A 105 -47.59 -53.39 1.47
C ASP A 105 -47.32 -54.25 2.73
N ASP A 106 -46.51 -53.78 3.69
CA ASP A 106 -46.23 -54.50 4.94
C ASP A 106 -46.63 -53.70 6.20
N PRO A 107 -47.87 -53.85 6.70
CA PRO A 107 -48.35 -53.14 7.88
C PRO A 107 -47.62 -53.55 9.16
N ARG A 108 -47.02 -54.74 9.22
CA ARG A 108 -46.29 -55.21 10.42
C ARG A 108 -44.96 -54.48 10.53
N THR A 109 -44.23 -54.35 9.42
CA THR A 109 -42.97 -53.58 9.39
C THR A 109 -43.23 -52.10 9.70
N ALA A 110 -44.31 -51.52 9.19
CA ALA A 110 -44.71 -50.15 9.53
C ALA A 110 -44.94 -49.94 11.05
N GLN A 111 -45.59 -50.89 11.73
CA GLN A 111 -45.80 -50.83 13.18
C GLN A 111 -44.50 -50.92 13.98
N ILE A 112 -43.57 -51.80 13.57
CA ILE A 112 -42.26 -51.91 14.22
C ILE A 112 -41.47 -50.61 14.06
N VAL A 113 -41.45 -50.03 12.86
CA VAL A 113 -40.78 -48.75 12.60
C VAL A 113 -41.39 -47.63 13.43
N ALA A 114 -42.72 -47.57 13.55
CA ALA A 114 -43.40 -46.58 14.39
C ALA A 114 -42.99 -46.71 15.87
N LEU A 115 -42.93 -47.93 16.41
CA LEU A 115 -42.49 -48.19 17.78
C LEU A 115 -41.03 -47.75 17.99
N MET A 116 -40.13 -48.09 17.06
CA MET A 116 -38.72 -47.69 17.14
C MET A 116 -38.55 -46.16 17.11
N GLN A 117 -39.33 -45.47 16.27
CA GLN A 117 -39.33 -44.01 16.22
C GLN A 117 -39.88 -43.38 17.50
N GLU A 118 -40.92 -43.97 18.10
CA GLU A 118 -41.48 -43.48 19.36
C GLU A 118 -40.49 -43.64 20.52
N GLN A 119 -39.85 -44.82 20.64
CA GLN A 119 -38.80 -45.06 21.63
C GLN A 119 -37.62 -44.10 21.46
N ALA A 120 -37.17 -43.87 20.22
CA ALA A 120 -36.12 -42.90 19.92
C ALA A 120 -36.52 -41.48 20.32
N ARG A 121 -37.78 -41.08 20.08
CA ARG A 121 -38.31 -39.76 20.49
C ARG A 121 -38.36 -39.60 22.00
N ALA A 122 -38.81 -40.64 22.72
CA ALA A 122 -38.87 -40.67 24.17
C ALA A 122 -37.46 -40.54 24.76
N ARG A 123 -36.50 -41.36 24.30
CA ARG A 123 -35.09 -41.27 24.71
C ARG A 123 -34.51 -39.88 24.42
N ALA A 124 -34.66 -39.39 23.20
CA ALA A 124 -34.13 -38.09 22.79
C ALA A 124 -34.64 -36.91 23.62
N SER A 125 -35.84 -37.01 24.21
CA SER A 125 -36.39 -35.95 25.07
C SER A 125 -35.68 -35.82 26.42
N THR A 126 -34.98 -36.86 26.86
CA THR A 126 -34.31 -36.93 28.18
C THR A 126 -32.80 -36.71 28.10
N LEU A 127 -32.21 -36.71 26.90
CA LEU A 127 -30.77 -36.62 26.71
C LEU A 127 -30.28 -35.17 26.68
N ASP A 128 -29.16 -34.90 27.36
CA ASP A 128 -28.49 -33.60 27.30
C ASP A 128 -27.54 -33.55 26.08
N PRO A 129 -27.62 -32.53 25.21
CA PRO A 129 -26.64 -32.33 24.13
C PRO A 129 -25.25 -31.90 24.61
N ARG A 130 -25.07 -31.46 25.87
CA ARG A 130 -23.82 -30.87 26.35
C ARG A 130 -22.63 -31.84 26.50
N PRO A 131 -22.75 -33.02 27.11
CA PRO A 131 -21.57 -33.85 27.35
C PRO A 131 -21.05 -34.53 26.06
N VAL A 132 -21.88 -34.63 25.02
CA VAL A 132 -21.52 -35.24 23.71
C VAL A 132 -20.43 -34.46 22.98
N VAL A 133 -20.41 -33.12 23.12
CA VAL A 133 -19.39 -32.27 22.47
C VAL A 133 -18.87 -31.27 23.51
N PRO A 134 -17.78 -31.59 24.22
CA PRO A 134 -17.20 -30.67 25.19
C PRO A 134 -16.62 -29.45 24.47
N LEU A 135 -16.96 -28.26 24.97
CA LEU A 135 -16.34 -27.01 24.53
C LEU A 135 -15.06 -26.83 25.33
N SER A 136 -13.95 -27.32 24.81
CA SER A 136 -12.63 -27.14 25.40
C SER A 136 -11.81 -26.19 24.53
N VAL A 137 -11.30 -25.11 25.12
CA VAL A 137 -10.30 -24.26 24.46
C VAL A 137 -8.98 -25.06 24.42
N PRO A 138 -8.37 -25.26 23.24
CA PRO A 138 -7.11 -25.97 23.16
C PRO A 138 -6.01 -25.19 23.86
N ALA A 139 -5.12 -25.87 24.58
CA ALA A 139 -3.98 -25.24 25.23
C ALA A 139 -3.08 -24.51 24.21
N PRO A 140 -2.46 -23.38 24.58
CA PRO A 140 -1.56 -22.65 23.71
C PRO A 140 -0.34 -23.50 23.35
N ARG A 141 0.18 -23.30 22.14
CA ARG A 141 1.40 -23.93 21.64
C ARG A 141 2.59 -22.98 21.79
N LEU A 142 3.80 -23.54 21.79
CA LEU A 142 5.03 -22.75 21.71
C LEU A 142 5.05 -21.80 20.49
N SER A 143 4.45 -22.21 19.37
CA SER A 143 4.29 -21.36 18.18
C SER A 143 3.50 -20.09 18.45
N ASP A 144 2.51 -20.15 19.34
CA ASP A 144 1.65 -18.99 19.66
C ASP A 144 2.45 -17.99 20.49
N GLY A 145 3.29 -18.48 21.41
CA GLY A 145 4.25 -17.66 22.15
C GLY A 145 5.30 -17.02 21.24
N LEU A 146 5.81 -17.77 20.25
CA LEU A 146 6.79 -17.23 19.30
C LEU A 146 6.17 -16.16 18.37
N ALA A 147 4.95 -16.37 17.89
CA ALA A 147 4.23 -15.38 17.10
C ALA A 147 3.93 -14.11 17.92
N ALA A 148 3.54 -14.27 19.19
CA ALA A 148 3.34 -13.13 20.09
C ALA A 148 4.64 -12.37 20.36
N ALA A 149 5.75 -13.09 20.62
CA ALA A 149 7.06 -12.48 20.79
C ALA A 149 7.53 -11.75 19.53
N ALA A 150 7.29 -12.29 18.33
CA ALA A 150 7.61 -11.63 17.07
C ALA A 150 6.79 -10.35 16.87
N ALA A 151 5.49 -10.37 17.17
CA ALA A 151 4.65 -9.17 17.09
C ALA A 151 5.09 -8.07 18.07
N VAL A 152 5.43 -8.45 19.31
CA VAL A 152 6.00 -7.54 20.31
C VAL A 152 7.36 -7.02 19.86
N GLY A 153 8.24 -7.88 19.34
CA GLY A 153 9.54 -7.49 18.81
C GLY A 153 9.44 -6.48 17.66
N ALA A 154 8.46 -6.65 16.77
CA ALA A 154 8.20 -5.71 15.68
C ALA A 154 7.82 -4.30 16.18
N MET A 155 7.21 -4.20 17.37
CA MET A 155 6.90 -2.90 18.01
C MET A 155 8.14 -2.15 18.52
N PHE A 156 9.32 -2.78 18.57
CA PHE A 156 10.58 -2.12 18.94
C PHE A 156 11.42 -1.68 17.75
N VAL A 157 11.01 -1.99 16.51
CA VAL A 157 11.69 -1.50 15.30
C VAL A 157 11.41 0.00 15.17
N PRO A 158 12.39 0.90 15.03
CA PRO A 158 12.10 2.32 14.89
C PRO A 158 11.23 2.59 13.64
N PRO A 159 10.27 3.55 13.69
CA PRO A 159 9.54 3.96 12.50
C PRO A 159 10.49 4.59 11.49
N PRO A 160 10.15 4.58 10.18
CA PRO A 160 10.91 5.30 9.19
C PRO A 160 10.85 6.79 9.51
N ASP A 161 11.94 7.51 9.23
CA ASP A 161 11.93 8.97 9.33
C ASP A 161 10.79 9.49 8.45
N PRO A 162 9.98 10.45 8.94
CA PRO A 162 8.92 11.02 8.13
C PRO A 162 9.57 11.55 6.85
N PRO A 163 8.94 11.35 5.67
CA PRO A 163 9.42 12.01 4.47
C PRO A 163 9.53 13.49 4.79
N VAL A 164 10.66 14.11 4.41
CA VAL A 164 10.80 15.57 4.48
C VAL A 164 9.77 16.10 3.49
N VAL A 165 8.56 16.34 4.00
CA VAL A 165 7.57 17.13 3.32
C VAL A 165 8.15 18.53 3.40
N PHE A 166 8.74 18.98 2.29
CA PHE A 166 8.76 20.40 2.01
C PHE A 166 7.28 20.77 2.00
N SER A 167 6.78 21.24 3.15
CA SER A 167 5.60 22.07 3.13
C SER A 167 5.94 23.14 2.13
N ASP A 168 5.21 23.20 1.02
CA ASP A 168 5.10 24.47 0.31
C ASP A 168 4.91 25.50 1.42
N PRO A 169 5.81 26.49 1.55
CA PRO A 169 5.62 27.51 2.55
C PRO A 169 4.17 27.96 2.41
N ASP A 170 3.41 27.92 3.52
CA ASP A 170 2.06 28.49 3.58
C ASP A 170 2.07 29.69 2.64
N PRO A 171 1.19 29.77 1.61
CA PRO A 171 1.30 30.80 0.61
C PRO A 171 1.45 32.08 1.39
N ILE A 172 2.63 32.71 1.30
CA ILE A 172 2.89 33.94 1.99
C ILE A 172 1.90 34.85 1.30
N VAL A 173 0.75 35.06 1.93
CA VAL A 173 -0.18 36.10 1.55
C VAL A 173 0.57 37.36 1.93
N ILE A 174 1.47 37.76 1.05
CA ILE A 174 1.95 39.11 0.98
C ILE A 174 0.68 39.86 0.64
N GLU A 175 0.01 40.39 1.66
CA GLU A 175 -0.83 41.55 1.47
C GLU A 175 0.09 42.58 0.83
N ILE A 176 0.04 42.65 -0.50
CA ILE A 176 0.68 43.71 -1.26
C ILE A 176 -0.07 44.95 -0.83
N ASP A 177 0.45 45.60 0.20
CA ASP A 177 0.08 46.96 0.54
C ASP A 177 0.49 47.80 -0.66
N ARG A 178 -0.45 48.01 -1.60
CA ARG A 178 -0.28 48.78 -2.84
C ARG A 178 -0.09 50.28 -2.59
N GLY A 179 0.48 50.61 -1.45
CA GLY A 179 0.82 51.95 -1.07
C GLY A 179 1.99 51.87 -0.12
N LEU A 180 3.20 51.98 -0.65
CA LEU A 180 4.16 53.02 -0.24
C LEU A 180 5.56 52.75 -0.83
N ARG A 181 5.97 53.70 -1.67
CA ARG A 181 7.35 54.18 -1.91
C ARG A 181 8.32 53.26 -2.66
N HIS A 182 8.84 53.83 -3.75
CA HIS A 182 10.07 53.46 -4.45
C HIS A 182 11.27 53.49 -3.48
N GLU A 183 11.35 52.49 -2.60
CA GLU A 183 12.53 52.26 -1.76
C GLU A 183 13.57 51.58 -2.64
N LYS A 184 14.71 52.24 -2.82
CA LYS A 184 15.84 51.70 -3.58
C LYS A 184 16.25 50.37 -2.94
N LEU A 185 16.08 49.29 -3.68
CA LEU A 185 16.41 47.96 -3.21
C LEU A 185 17.94 47.79 -3.28
N ASP A 186 18.58 47.46 -2.16
CA ASP A 186 20.02 47.20 -2.13
C ASP A 186 20.29 45.81 -2.72
N LEU A 187 20.79 45.77 -3.96
CA LEU A 187 21.09 44.55 -4.71
C LEU A 187 22.49 43.99 -4.41
N ALA A 188 23.19 44.46 -3.37
CA ALA A 188 24.56 44.02 -3.06
C ALA A 188 24.73 42.50 -2.88
N LEU A 189 23.67 41.78 -2.48
CA LEU A 189 23.66 40.32 -2.39
C LEU A 189 23.55 39.59 -3.74
N ALA A 190 23.03 40.26 -4.78
CA ALA A 190 22.84 39.71 -6.13
C ALA A 190 23.99 40.07 -7.09
N GLU A 191 25.00 40.82 -6.64
CA GLU A 191 26.14 41.22 -7.48
C GLU A 191 26.90 40.07 -8.16
N PRO A 192 27.17 38.91 -7.52
CA PRO A 192 27.83 37.80 -8.22
C PRO A 192 26.97 37.22 -9.36
N LEU A 193 25.64 37.28 -9.24
CA LEU A 193 24.74 36.86 -10.31
C LEU A 193 24.72 37.88 -11.45
N ARG A 194 24.78 39.18 -11.13
CA ARG A 194 24.88 40.25 -12.14
C ARG A 194 26.20 40.21 -12.90
N GLU A 195 27.29 39.85 -12.23
CA GLU A 195 28.59 39.66 -12.87
C GLU A 195 28.53 38.50 -13.87
N ASN A 196 27.99 37.34 -13.47
CA ASN A 196 27.78 36.21 -14.38
C ASN A 196 26.86 36.55 -15.56
N LEU A 197 25.80 37.32 -15.34
CA LEU A 197 24.90 37.77 -16.42
C LEU A 197 25.55 38.79 -17.36
N ARG A 198 26.43 39.67 -16.85
CA ARG A 198 27.21 40.60 -17.68
C ARG A 198 28.24 39.86 -18.53
N ASP A 199 28.88 38.86 -17.96
CA ASP A 199 29.81 38.00 -18.68
C ASP A 199 29.07 37.25 -19.80
N LEU A 200 27.88 36.70 -19.52
CA LEU A 200 27.03 36.04 -20.52
C LEU A 200 26.54 37.01 -21.60
N ALA A 201 26.08 38.21 -21.23
CA ALA A 201 25.64 39.23 -22.17
C ALA A 201 26.78 39.75 -23.07
N SER A 202 28.02 39.68 -22.60
CA SER A 202 29.21 40.08 -23.37
C SER A 202 29.69 39.01 -24.36
N ALA A 203 29.23 37.76 -24.21
CA ALA A 203 29.67 36.61 -24.98
C ALA A 203 28.81 36.38 -26.25
N HIS A 204 28.99 37.24 -27.26
CA HIS A 204 28.50 37.09 -28.67
C HIS A 204 26.97 36.89 -28.86
N GLN A 205 26.51 37.12 -30.10
CA GLN A 205 25.11 37.39 -30.49
C GLN A 205 24.21 36.15 -30.49
N ASP A 206 24.03 35.53 -29.33
CA ASP A 206 23.13 34.40 -29.15
C ASP A 206 21.93 34.80 -28.27
N THR A 207 20.81 34.10 -28.45
CA THR A 207 19.57 34.27 -27.66
C THR A 207 19.78 34.33 -26.13
N PRO A 208 20.73 33.58 -25.52
CA PRO A 208 21.04 33.70 -24.11
C PRO A 208 21.65 35.06 -23.70
N ALA A 209 22.42 35.70 -24.58
CA ALA A 209 23.02 37.00 -24.30
C ALA A 209 21.97 38.12 -24.29
N GLU A 210 21.02 38.08 -25.24
CA GLU A 210 19.88 39.01 -25.28
C GLU A 210 18.98 38.89 -24.05
N LEU A 211 18.78 37.65 -23.56
CA LEU A 211 18.01 37.41 -22.36
C LEU A 211 18.73 37.91 -21.10
N ALA A 212 20.04 37.68 -21.00
CA ALA A 212 20.83 38.21 -19.89
C ALA A 212 20.83 39.74 -19.84
N GLU A 213 20.89 40.41 -20.99
CA GLU A 213 20.76 41.86 -21.09
C GLU A 213 19.37 42.33 -20.62
N ALA A 214 18.30 41.66 -21.05
CA ALA A 214 16.93 41.98 -20.63
C ALA A 214 16.71 41.79 -19.12
N ILE A 215 17.30 40.75 -18.52
CA ILE A 215 17.26 40.52 -17.07
C ILE A 215 18.04 41.62 -16.33
N LEU A 216 19.22 41.99 -16.82
CA LEU A 216 20.02 43.08 -16.25
C LEU A 216 19.28 44.43 -16.31
N ASP A 217 18.59 44.73 -17.41
CA ASP A 217 17.78 45.95 -17.56
C ASP A 217 16.64 46.03 -16.53
N VAL A 218 15.96 44.90 -16.25
CA VAL A 218 14.91 44.83 -15.23
C VAL A 218 15.49 45.03 -13.82
N LEU A 219 16.65 44.42 -13.54
CA LEU A 219 17.33 44.57 -12.25
C LEU A 219 17.85 46.01 -12.05
N ASP A 220 18.38 46.65 -13.08
CA ASP A 220 18.86 48.04 -13.06
C ASP A 220 17.70 49.03 -12.92
N ALA A 221 16.54 48.76 -13.52
CA ALA A 221 15.32 49.56 -13.33
C ALA A 221 14.77 49.41 -11.90
N LEU A 222 14.86 48.22 -11.31
CA LEU A 222 14.46 47.96 -9.93
C LEU A 222 15.42 48.63 -8.91
N GLU A 223 16.73 48.60 -9.16
CA GLU A 223 17.76 49.25 -8.33
C GLU A 223 17.60 50.78 -8.32
N ARG A 224 17.32 51.36 -9.49
CA ARG A 224 17.03 52.80 -9.63
C ARG A 224 15.71 53.21 -9.01
N GLY A 225 14.83 52.25 -8.74
CA GLY A 225 13.47 52.47 -8.24
C GLY A 225 12.54 53.03 -9.33
N ASP A 226 12.82 52.75 -10.60
CA ASP A 226 11.99 53.16 -11.74
C ASP A 226 10.78 52.22 -11.92
N ILE A 227 10.89 50.98 -11.46
CA ILE A 227 9.81 49.98 -11.41
C ILE A 227 9.65 49.45 -9.97
N ASP A 228 8.43 49.05 -9.61
CA ASP A 228 8.18 48.38 -8.34
C ASP A 228 8.49 46.88 -8.42
N ARG A 229 8.61 46.22 -7.26
CA ARG A 229 8.94 44.80 -7.17
C ARG A 229 7.92 43.91 -7.90
N ALA A 230 6.64 44.29 -7.89
CA ALA A 230 5.60 43.54 -8.57
C ALA A 230 5.77 43.58 -10.09
N THR A 231 6.04 44.77 -10.64
CA THR A 231 6.31 44.98 -12.07
C THR A 231 7.59 44.27 -12.51
N ALA A 232 8.62 44.23 -11.66
CA ALA A 232 9.85 43.50 -11.96
C ALA A 232 9.62 41.98 -12.06
N LEU A 233 8.80 41.41 -11.17
CA LEU A 233 8.45 39.99 -11.21
C LEU A 233 7.61 39.63 -12.44
N GLU A 234 6.64 40.47 -12.80
CA GLU A 234 5.82 40.29 -14.01
C GLU A 234 6.69 40.29 -15.27
N ARG A 235 7.66 41.21 -15.36
CA ARG A 235 8.60 41.21 -16.49
C ARG A 235 9.55 40.02 -16.52
N LEU A 236 9.94 39.50 -15.37
CA LEU A 236 10.77 38.27 -15.32
C LEU A 236 9.96 37.05 -15.77
N GLU A 237 8.67 36.96 -15.41
CA GLU A 237 7.78 35.88 -15.87
C GLU A 237 7.54 35.94 -17.40
N GLU A 238 7.43 37.15 -17.96
CA GLU A 238 7.40 37.36 -19.42
C GLU A 238 8.70 36.87 -20.09
N LEU A 239 9.87 37.14 -19.48
CA LEU A 239 11.17 36.70 -20.00
C LEU A 239 11.37 35.19 -19.88
N GLU A 240 10.88 34.55 -18.81
CA GLU A 240 10.87 33.09 -18.67
C GLU A 240 10.00 32.43 -19.75
N THR A 241 8.86 33.02 -20.08
CA THR A 241 7.99 32.53 -21.16
C THR A 241 8.68 32.66 -22.52
N LEU A 242 9.37 33.78 -22.78
CA LEU A 242 10.14 33.97 -24.01
C LEU A 242 11.32 32.99 -24.12
N LEU A 243 11.95 32.65 -23.00
CA LEU A 243 13.00 31.64 -22.95
C LEU A 243 12.44 30.25 -23.30
N ALA A 244 11.35 29.84 -22.66
CA ALA A 244 10.72 28.55 -22.95
C ALA A 244 10.31 28.42 -24.43
N ASP A 245 9.73 29.48 -25.00
CA ASP A 245 9.38 29.52 -26.42
C ASP A 245 10.61 29.48 -27.35
N ALA A 246 11.74 30.04 -26.92
CA ALA A 246 12.99 30.01 -27.67
C ALA A 246 13.66 28.63 -27.59
N GLU A 247 13.63 27.98 -26.43
CA GLU A 247 14.12 26.61 -26.22
C GLU A 247 13.32 25.61 -27.07
N GLU A 248 11.99 25.71 -27.09
CA GLU A 248 11.14 24.83 -27.92
C GLU A 248 11.45 24.99 -29.41
N ARG A 249 11.71 26.23 -29.87
CA ARG A 249 12.12 26.48 -31.26
C ARG A 249 13.51 25.93 -31.55
N TRP A 250 14.45 26.09 -30.62
CA TRP A 250 15.81 25.57 -30.77
C TRP A 250 15.82 24.04 -30.80
N GLU A 251 15.02 23.39 -29.96
CA GLU A 251 14.84 21.93 -29.97
C GLU A 251 14.23 21.45 -31.28
N ALA A 252 13.23 22.16 -31.81
CA ALA A 252 12.65 21.85 -33.11
C ALA A 252 13.65 22.04 -34.28
N GLU A 253 14.50 23.06 -34.25
CA GLU A 253 15.56 23.28 -35.24
C GLU A 253 16.65 22.19 -35.17
N LEU A 254 17.00 21.73 -33.96
CA LEU A 254 17.93 20.61 -33.75
C LEU A 254 17.37 19.25 -34.20
N GLU A 255 16.06 19.02 -34.06
CA GLU A 255 15.40 17.81 -34.58
C GLU A 255 15.36 17.79 -36.12
N GLU A 256 15.25 18.96 -36.76
CA GLU A 256 15.18 19.07 -38.22
C GLU A 256 16.56 18.99 -38.91
N ASP A 257 17.66 19.43 -38.28
CA ASP A 257 19.01 19.37 -38.86
C ASP A 257 20.07 18.74 -37.91
N PRO A 258 20.30 17.41 -38.01
CA PRO A 258 21.28 16.71 -37.16
C PRO A 258 22.74 17.16 -37.40
N ALA A 259 23.03 17.94 -38.44
CA ALA A 259 24.35 18.54 -38.64
C ALA A 259 24.62 19.69 -37.65
N MET A 260 23.61 20.45 -37.25
CA MET A 260 23.71 21.53 -36.26
C MET A 260 24.08 20.99 -34.88
N LEU A 261 23.52 19.84 -34.48
CA LEU A 261 23.87 19.16 -33.24
C LEU A 261 25.35 18.72 -33.23
N ALA A 262 25.85 18.22 -34.36
CA ALA A 262 27.24 17.81 -34.50
C ALA A 262 28.22 19.00 -34.51
N GLU A 263 27.81 20.15 -35.03
CA GLU A 263 28.60 21.40 -34.97
C GLU A 263 28.63 21.97 -33.55
N ALA A 264 27.49 22.02 -32.85
CA ALA A 264 27.40 22.46 -31.46
C ALA A 264 28.24 21.58 -30.50
N MET A 265 28.26 20.25 -30.71
CA MET A 265 29.10 19.33 -29.94
C MET A 265 30.59 19.53 -30.22
N ARG A 266 30.95 19.94 -31.44
CA ARG A 266 32.34 20.24 -31.82
C ARG A 266 32.80 21.58 -31.24
N ASP A 267 31.93 22.58 -31.19
CA ASP A 267 32.20 23.87 -30.55
C ASP A 267 32.34 23.72 -29.02
N LEU A 268 31.47 22.93 -28.39
CA LEU A 268 31.56 22.60 -26.97
C LEU A 268 32.86 21.83 -26.66
N ALA A 269 33.25 20.88 -27.50
CA ALA A 269 34.53 20.18 -27.38
C ALA A 269 35.71 21.15 -27.53
N GLY A 270 35.67 22.07 -28.49
CA GLY A 270 36.71 23.09 -28.68
C GLY A 270 36.84 24.08 -27.53
N ALA A 271 35.74 24.40 -26.84
CA ALA A 271 35.74 25.22 -25.62
C ALA A 271 36.31 24.47 -24.40
N LEU A 272 36.04 23.17 -24.28
CA LEU A 272 36.58 22.31 -23.22
C LEU A 272 38.07 21.98 -23.42
N GLU A 273 38.56 21.94 -24.66
CA GLU A 273 39.98 21.70 -24.95
C GLU A 273 40.89 22.88 -24.51
N GLN A 274 40.33 24.08 -24.38
CA GLN A 274 41.08 25.27 -23.91
C GLN A 274 41.37 25.25 -22.40
N GLN A 275 40.74 24.37 -21.63
CA GLN A 275 41.01 24.20 -20.19
C GLN A 275 41.85 22.94 -19.98
N GLU A 276 43.08 23.10 -19.46
CA GLU A 276 44.08 22.01 -19.32
C GLU A 276 43.61 20.80 -18.48
N LEU A 277 42.50 20.93 -17.74
CA LEU A 277 41.91 19.87 -16.92
C LEU A 277 40.89 18.99 -17.67
N THR A 278 40.39 19.42 -18.83
CA THR A 278 39.24 18.78 -19.54
C THR A 278 39.57 18.31 -20.95
N GLU A 279 40.84 18.28 -21.33
CA GLU A 279 41.31 17.95 -22.68
C GLU A 279 40.94 16.51 -23.12
N GLU A 280 40.93 15.55 -22.19
CA GLU A 280 40.54 14.16 -22.49
C GLU A 280 39.03 14.00 -22.70
N ALA A 281 38.22 14.72 -21.93
CA ALA A 281 36.76 14.77 -22.11
C ALA A 281 36.37 15.45 -23.43
N ALA A 282 37.07 16.54 -23.79
CA ALA A 282 36.88 17.25 -25.05
C ALA A 282 37.12 16.34 -26.28
N ARG A 283 38.20 15.55 -26.27
CA ARG A 283 38.52 14.60 -27.36
C ARG A 283 37.60 13.38 -27.41
N ALA A 284 36.97 13.00 -26.31
CA ALA A 284 35.95 11.96 -26.29
C ALA A 284 34.64 12.48 -26.91
N LEU A 285 34.27 13.73 -26.61
CA LEU A 285 33.07 14.38 -27.12
C LEU A 285 33.13 14.65 -28.64
N ASP A 286 34.28 15.11 -29.18
CA ASP A 286 34.45 15.33 -30.63
C ASP A 286 34.35 14.03 -31.47
N ARG A 287 34.57 12.87 -30.84
CA ARG A 287 34.39 11.55 -31.47
C ARG A 287 32.95 11.04 -31.43
N GLY A 288 32.04 11.74 -30.73
CA GLY A 288 30.64 11.37 -30.59
C GLY A 288 30.35 10.28 -29.55
N ASP A 289 31.31 9.95 -28.69
CA ASP A 289 31.17 8.95 -27.63
C ASP A 289 30.89 9.63 -26.27
N GLY A 290 29.60 9.87 -26.00
CA GLY A 290 29.15 10.55 -24.77
C GLY A 290 29.51 9.81 -23.48
N GLU A 291 29.50 8.47 -23.49
CA GLU A 291 29.85 7.66 -22.31
C GLU A 291 31.34 7.74 -21.94
N GLU A 292 32.24 7.91 -22.92
CA GLU A 292 33.67 8.13 -22.65
C GLU A 292 33.93 9.55 -22.12
N ALA A 293 33.17 10.55 -22.59
CA ALA A 293 33.31 11.93 -22.13
C ALA A 293 32.89 12.10 -20.66
N GLU A 294 31.81 11.43 -20.24
CA GLU A 294 31.32 11.46 -18.85
C GLU A 294 32.33 10.84 -17.87
N GLN A 295 32.96 9.72 -18.25
CA GLN A 295 34.00 9.08 -17.42
C GLN A 295 35.29 9.89 -17.29
N ALA A 296 35.58 10.79 -18.23
CA ALA A 296 36.76 11.64 -18.19
C ALA A 296 36.56 12.91 -17.35
N LEU A 297 35.32 13.21 -16.95
CA LEU A 297 34.97 14.38 -16.12
C LEU A 297 34.80 14.05 -14.62
N ASP A 298 34.70 12.76 -14.27
CA ASP A 298 34.62 12.24 -12.88
C ASP A 298 36.02 12.04 -12.23
#